data_AF-A0A956RH59-F1
#
_entry.id   AF-A0A956RH59-F1
#
_cell.length_a   1.000
_cell.length_b   1.000
_cell.length_c   1.000
_cell.angle_alpha   90.00
_cell.angle_beta   90.00
_cell.angle_gamma   90.00
#
_symmetry.space_group_name_H-M   'P 1'
#
loop_
_entity.id
_entity.type
_entity.pdbx_description
1 polymer ?
#
loop_
_entity_poly.entity_id
_entity_poly.type
_entity_poly.pdbx_seq_one_letter_code
_entity_poly.pdbx_strand_id
1 'polypeptide(L)'
;MNETSEQQGQGNGSAALDDAELEVAGRPRLSARRSPLVSAVVVAIGTYLLVTMFADARYWARSETPRDLGDAATLVSSGALQEDLADQYVVLEGTPDARTAARYKLGDRQVQLLRVVEGGGSLFAAVPRTPDMKSDQYAGRYEGRARRLSSTRMLQWIEQYYADLGVSESLNVSVEALAAGLGSGKVQTETGAVVPLAADDRVSLSLIVEDVRLQLGRKSFTRRADARAAVEALGFPFYEPEEQDNAKFYQFWARIPEDQRGAARAKLNAGLEQADSPQASHGAVILPGSATFWIKASELRVEGDSFSFEERPGMPPVGFMVKDDALLPLARKDRIYHIGFARVRSAQLEKSLVVNPNGYIINVDEKPSSHRVAMLLWLAALLVVGLNVASLVVYWRRRAS
;
A
#
# COMPACT_ATOMS: atom_id res chain seq x y z
N MET A 1 -69.66 21.45 -21.95
CA MET A 1 -70.47 22.22 -22.90
C MET A 1 -70.37 21.50 -24.23
N ASN A 2 -71.48 20.85 -24.60
CA ASN A 2 -71.82 20.02 -25.77
C ASN A 2 -70.99 18.74 -26.01
N GLU A 3 -71.48 17.52 -25.76
CA GLU A 3 -72.68 16.79 -26.26
C GLU A 3 -72.59 16.40 -27.75
N THR A 4 -72.25 15.13 -28.04
CA THR A 4 -73.13 13.96 -28.43
C THR A 4 -73.23 13.91 -29.98
N SER A 5 -73.04 12.80 -30.70
CA SER A 5 -73.76 11.51 -30.70
C SER A 5 -73.05 10.57 -31.70
N GLU A 6 -72.76 9.33 -31.32
CA GLU A 6 -73.51 8.09 -31.66
C GLU A 6 -73.61 7.75 -33.16
N GLN A 7 -73.11 6.56 -33.53
CA GLN A 7 -74.02 5.45 -33.85
C GLN A 7 -73.27 4.11 -33.95
N GLN A 8 -73.64 3.20 -33.03
CA GLN A 8 -73.50 1.76 -33.15
C GLN A 8 -74.66 1.20 -34.00
N GLY A 9 -74.38 0.13 -34.74
CA GLY A 9 -75.39 -0.74 -35.33
C GLY A 9 -74.96 -2.20 -35.20
N GLN A 10 -75.44 -2.87 -34.16
CA GLN A 10 -75.48 -4.33 -34.06
C GLN A 10 -76.73 -4.87 -34.75
N GLY A 11 -76.62 -6.02 -35.41
CA GLY A 11 -77.75 -6.81 -35.90
C GLY A 11 -77.37 -8.29 -35.93
N ASN A 12 -77.88 -9.03 -34.94
CA ASN A 12 -77.83 -10.49 -34.81
C ASN A 12 -78.81 -11.18 -35.77
N GLY A 13 -78.47 -12.38 -36.23
CA GLY A 13 -79.40 -13.32 -36.87
C GLY A 13 -78.80 -14.73 -36.91
N SER A 14 -79.44 -15.67 -36.22
CA SER A 14 -78.98 -17.03 -35.89
C SER A 14 -79.48 -18.12 -36.85
N ALA A 15 -78.95 -19.32 -36.62
CA ALA A 15 -79.42 -20.67 -37.00
C ALA A 15 -78.89 -21.20 -38.34
N ALA A 16 -78.56 -22.47 -38.55
CA ALA A 16 -78.15 -23.67 -37.79
C ALA A 16 -78.20 -24.83 -38.80
N LEU A 17 -77.56 -25.98 -38.48
CA LEU A 17 -77.61 -27.28 -39.17
C LEU A 17 -76.69 -27.38 -40.42
N ASP A 18 -75.98 -28.47 -40.70
CA ASP A 18 -75.50 -29.64 -39.95
C ASP A 18 -74.56 -30.37 -40.95
N ASP A 19 -73.69 -31.21 -40.40
CA ASP A 19 -73.06 -32.39 -41.01
C ASP A 19 -71.89 -32.26 -42.02
N ALA A 20 -70.73 -32.66 -41.48
CA ALA A 20 -69.81 -33.70 -41.97
C ALA A 20 -69.05 -33.49 -43.29
N GLU A 21 -67.73 -33.27 -43.20
CA GLU A 21 -66.76 -34.35 -43.46
C GLU A 21 -65.33 -33.95 -43.05
N LEU A 22 -64.62 -34.91 -42.46
CA LEU A 22 -63.21 -34.85 -42.10
C LEU A 22 -62.33 -34.79 -43.34
N GLU A 23 -61.44 -33.79 -43.42
CA GLU A 23 -60.15 -34.02 -44.07
C GLU A 23 -59.00 -33.40 -43.26
N VAL A 24 -58.17 -34.30 -42.75
CA VAL A 24 -56.92 -34.03 -42.05
C VAL A 24 -55.88 -33.61 -43.07
N ALA A 25 -55.35 -32.38 -42.98
CA ALA A 25 -54.03 -32.06 -43.53
C ALA A 25 -53.39 -30.82 -42.90
N GLY A 26 -52.25 -31.00 -42.24
CA GLY A 26 -51.22 -29.96 -42.16
C GLY A 26 -50.74 -29.55 -40.77
N ARG A 27 -50.02 -30.43 -40.07
CA ARG A 27 -49.08 -29.96 -39.04
C ARG A 27 -47.97 -29.14 -39.71
N PRO A 28 -47.60 -27.94 -39.23
CA PRO A 28 -46.45 -27.23 -39.77
C PRO A 28 -45.16 -27.94 -39.34
N ARG A 29 -44.51 -28.69 -40.25
CA ARG A 29 -43.14 -29.15 -40.07
C ARG A 29 -42.18 -27.99 -40.33
N LEU A 30 -42.01 -27.11 -39.35
CA LEU A 30 -40.90 -26.16 -39.32
C LEU A 30 -39.63 -26.88 -38.84
N SER A 31 -39.08 -27.79 -39.65
CA SER A 31 -37.68 -28.17 -39.50
C SER A 31 -36.82 -27.24 -40.36
N ALA A 32 -36.66 -26.00 -39.91
CA ALA A 32 -35.59 -25.15 -40.44
C ALA A 32 -34.26 -25.87 -40.16
N ARG A 33 -33.66 -26.47 -41.20
CA ARG A 33 -32.34 -27.11 -41.13
C ARG A 33 -31.33 -26.02 -40.75
N ARG A 34 -30.97 -25.94 -39.47
CA ARG A 34 -29.90 -25.05 -39.00
C ARG A 34 -28.60 -25.47 -39.68
N SER A 35 -27.88 -24.50 -40.25
CA SER A 35 -26.60 -24.76 -40.92
C SER A 35 -25.56 -25.29 -39.92
N PRO A 36 -24.87 -26.41 -40.19
CA PRO A 36 -23.87 -26.97 -39.27
C PRO A 36 -22.70 -26.02 -39.05
N LEU A 37 -22.36 -25.18 -40.03
CA LEU A 37 -21.30 -24.18 -39.90
C LEU A 37 -21.68 -23.09 -38.88
N VAL A 38 -22.94 -22.64 -38.89
CA VAL A 38 -23.45 -21.69 -37.89
C VAL A 38 -23.39 -22.31 -36.49
N SER A 39 -23.79 -23.57 -36.34
CA SER A 39 -23.68 -24.26 -35.05
C SER A 39 -22.23 -24.39 -34.56
N ALA A 40 -21.27 -24.67 -35.46
CA ALA A 40 -19.85 -24.72 -35.08
C ALA A 40 -19.33 -23.36 -34.60
N VAL A 41 -19.68 -22.27 -35.28
CA VAL A 41 -19.31 -20.90 -34.87
C VAL A 41 -19.92 -20.55 -33.51
N VAL A 42 -21.20 -20.86 -33.31
CA VAL A 42 -21.89 -20.62 -32.02
C VAL A 42 -21.24 -21.42 -30.88
N VAL A 43 -20.84 -22.67 -31.13
CA VAL A 43 -20.09 -23.46 -30.13
C VAL A 43 -18.76 -22.79 -29.81
N ALA A 44 -17.98 -22.37 -30.80
CA ALA A 44 -16.69 -21.72 -30.56
C ALA A 44 -16.83 -20.44 -29.70
N ILE A 45 -17.76 -19.54 -30.08
CA ILE A 45 -18.02 -18.31 -29.33
C ILE A 45 -18.59 -18.62 -27.93
N GLY A 46 -19.54 -19.53 -27.83
CA GLY A 46 -20.16 -19.90 -26.56
C GLY A 46 -19.17 -20.55 -25.61
N THR A 47 -18.29 -21.43 -26.09
CA THR A 47 -17.19 -22.01 -25.29
C THR A 47 -16.24 -20.92 -24.79
N TYR A 48 -15.88 -19.96 -25.64
CA TYR A 48 -15.07 -18.81 -25.21
C TYR A 48 -15.75 -18.02 -24.08
N LEU A 49 -17.05 -17.72 -24.20
CA LEU A 49 -17.81 -17.04 -23.15
C LEU A 49 -17.88 -17.88 -21.86
N LEU A 50 -18.12 -19.18 -21.96
CA LEU A 50 -18.13 -20.08 -20.82
C LEU A 50 -16.81 -20.08 -20.06
N VAL A 51 -15.68 -20.09 -20.76
CA VAL A 51 -14.34 -20.06 -20.17
C VAL A 51 -14.08 -18.72 -19.49
N THR A 52 -14.36 -17.61 -20.18
CA THR A 52 -14.10 -16.26 -19.66
C THR A 52 -14.98 -15.85 -18.48
N MET A 53 -16.21 -16.36 -18.41
CA MET A 53 -17.15 -16.10 -17.31
C MET A 53 -17.07 -17.13 -16.18
N PHE A 54 -16.29 -18.20 -16.33
CA PHE A 54 -16.27 -19.31 -15.38
C PHE A 54 -15.86 -18.87 -13.97
N ALA A 55 -14.88 -17.97 -13.85
CA ALA A 55 -14.43 -17.45 -12.56
C ALA A 55 -15.57 -16.75 -11.80
N ASP A 56 -16.37 -15.94 -12.48
CA ASP A 56 -17.49 -15.22 -11.87
C ASP A 56 -18.66 -16.16 -11.53
N ALA A 57 -18.94 -17.15 -12.39
CA ALA A 57 -19.93 -18.18 -12.12
C ALA A 57 -19.53 -19.06 -10.91
N ARG A 58 -18.26 -19.46 -10.83
CA ARG A 58 -17.70 -20.20 -9.68
C ARG A 58 -17.71 -19.34 -8.42
N TYR A 59 -17.38 -18.07 -8.53
CA TYR A 59 -17.40 -17.13 -7.42
C TYR A 59 -18.80 -16.98 -6.83
N TRP A 60 -19.83 -16.88 -7.68
CA TRP A 60 -21.22 -16.86 -7.24
C TRP A 60 -21.61 -18.09 -6.39
N ALA A 61 -21.05 -19.26 -6.69
CA ALA A 61 -21.31 -20.49 -5.94
C ALA A 61 -20.53 -20.60 -4.60
N ARG A 62 -19.75 -19.58 -4.22
CA ARG A 62 -19.03 -19.54 -2.94
C ARG A 62 -19.98 -19.23 -1.77
N SER A 63 -19.51 -19.51 -0.55
CA SER A 63 -20.22 -19.13 0.68
C SER A 63 -20.35 -17.61 0.79
N GLU A 64 -21.51 -17.14 1.25
CA GLU A 64 -21.74 -15.74 1.66
C GLU A 64 -21.06 -15.39 3.00
N THR A 65 -20.50 -16.38 3.69
CA THR A 65 -19.64 -16.11 4.86
C THR A 65 -18.21 -15.93 4.38
N PRO A 66 -17.58 -14.76 4.61
CA PRO A 66 -16.21 -14.52 4.19
C PRO A 66 -15.25 -15.41 4.98
N ARG A 67 -14.21 -15.89 4.30
CA ARG A 67 -13.06 -16.51 4.97
C ARG A 67 -12.28 -15.41 5.68
N ASP A 68 -12.16 -15.53 7.00
CA ASP A 68 -11.35 -14.61 7.78
C ASP A 68 -9.86 -14.91 7.58
N LEU A 69 -9.13 -13.91 7.09
CA LEU A 69 -7.67 -13.95 6.90
C LEU A 69 -6.92 -13.36 8.10
N GLY A 70 -7.65 -12.77 9.06
CA GLY A 70 -7.08 -12.09 10.22
C GLY A 70 -6.37 -10.79 9.83
N ASP A 71 -5.26 -10.53 10.53
CA ASP A 71 -4.43 -9.34 10.36
C ASP A 71 -3.40 -9.51 9.21
N ALA A 72 -3.20 -8.43 8.44
CA ALA A 72 -2.32 -8.40 7.28
C ALA A 72 -0.85 -8.67 7.61
N ALA A 73 -0.33 -8.18 8.75
CA ALA A 73 1.05 -8.49 9.14
C ALA A 73 1.21 -9.98 9.45
N THR A 74 0.20 -10.60 10.07
CA THR A 74 0.19 -12.04 10.35
C THR A 74 0.08 -12.86 9.07
N LEU A 75 -0.77 -12.45 8.13
CA LEU A 75 -0.93 -13.12 6.84
C LEU A 75 0.37 -13.11 6.01
N VAL A 76 1.09 -11.99 6.03
CA VAL A 76 2.38 -11.83 5.32
C VAL A 76 3.47 -12.66 6.00
N SER A 77 3.63 -12.54 7.33
CA SER A 77 4.70 -13.21 8.08
C SER A 77 4.55 -14.73 8.13
N SER A 78 3.32 -15.25 8.12
CA SER A 78 3.06 -16.69 8.04
C SER A 78 3.28 -17.29 6.66
N GLY A 79 3.48 -16.46 5.62
CA GLY A 79 3.59 -16.91 4.23
C GLY A 79 2.25 -17.35 3.61
N ALA A 80 1.13 -17.16 4.30
CA ALA A 80 -0.20 -17.54 3.83
C ALA A 80 -0.65 -16.77 2.57
N LEU A 81 0.02 -15.66 2.22
CA LEU A 81 -0.11 -15.04 0.89
C LEU A 81 0.29 -15.95 -0.28
N GLN A 82 1.01 -17.04 -0.03
CA GLN A 82 1.32 -18.03 -1.06
C GLN A 82 0.17 -19.02 -1.31
N GLU A 83 -0.83 -19.07 -0.44
CA GLU A 83 -2.05 -19.84 -0.69
C GLU A 83 -2.83 -19.27 -1.88
N ASP A 84 -3.61 -20.11 -2.56
CA ASP A 84 -4.44 -19.64 -3.66
C ASP A 84 -5.71 -18.92 -3.17
N LEU A 85 -5.56 -17.65 -2.80
CA LEU A 85 -6.68 -16.78 -2.38
C LEU A 85 -7.50 -16.25 -3.57
N ALA A 86 -7.15 -16.59 -4.81
CA ALA A 86 -7.84 -16.05 -5.98
C ALA A 86 -9.30 -16.50 -6.02
N ASP A 87 -10.20 -15.55 -6.28
CA ASP A 87 -11.66 -15.78 -6.36
C ASP A 87 -12.24 -16.41 -5.08
N GLN A 88 -11.68 -16.05 -3.92
CA GLN A 88 -12.26 -16.32 -2.60
C GLN A 88 -12.95 -15.07 -2.06
N TYR A 89 -14.07 -15.28 -1.34
CA TYR A 89 -14.70 -14.23 -0.56
C TYR A 89 -14.04 -14.18 0.81
N VAL A 90 -13.38 -13.06 1.11
CA VAL A 90 -12.46 -12.95 2.25
C VAL A 90 -12.73 -11.68 3.05
N VAL A 91 -12.27 -11.68 4.29
CA VAL A 91 -12.08 -10.47 5.10
C VAL A 91 -10.64 -10.40 5.60
N LEU A 92 -10.06 -9.20 5.55
CA LEU A 92 -8.72 -8.90 5.99
C LEU A 92 -8.72 -7.62 6.82
N GLU A 93 -8.00 -7.62 7.94
CA GLU A 93 -7.71 -6.41 8.70
C GLU A 93 -6.29 -5.92 8.40
N GLY A 94 -6.09 -4.61 8.28
CA GLY A 94 -4.77 -4.02 8.01
C GLY A 94 -4.81 -2.50 7.85
N THR A 95 -3.65 -1.88 7.94
CA THR A 95 -3.53 -0.41 7.95
C THR A 95 -3.60 0.15 6.53
N PRO A 96 -4.57 1.03 6.22
CA PRO A 96 -4.60 1.71 4.92
C PRO A 96 -3.47 2.73 4.80
N ASP A 97 -2.74 2.68 3.69
CA ASP A 97 -1.86 3.78 3.28
C ASP A 97 -2.67 4.91 2.64
N ALA A 98 -3.26 5.74 3.49
CA ALA A 98 -4.06 6.89 3.07
C ALA A 98 -3.25 7.93 2.26
N ARG A 99 -1.92 8.00 2.47
CA ARG A 99 -1.05 9.01 1.84
C ARG A 99 -0.85 8.73 0.35
N THR A 100 -0.89 7.45 -0.03
CA THR A 100 -0.69 6.99 -1.40
C THR A 100 -1.99 6.50 -2.04
N ALA A 101 -3.14 6.91 -1.50
CA ALA A 101 -4.43 6.46 -1.99
C ALA A 101 -4.69 6.96 -3.42
N ALA A 102 -4.87 6.04 -4.35
CA ALA A 102 -5.10 6.35 -5.75
C ALA A 102 -6.60 6.35 -6.06
N ARG A 103 -7.02 7.19 -7.01
CA ARG A 103 -8.41 7.21 -7.49
C ARG A 103 -8.43 6.73 -8.93
N TYR A 104 -9.29 5.77 -9.20
CA TYR A 104 -9.46 5.18 -10.52
C TYR A 104 -10.94 5.08 -10.87
N LYS A 105 -11.26 5.37 -12.14
CA LYS A 105 -12.63 5.24 -12.65
C LYS A 105 -12.77 3.90 -13.36
N LEU A 106 -13.56 2.99 -12.80
CA LEU A 106 -13.88 1.69 -13.39
C LEU A 106 -15.31 1.74 -13.96
N GLY A 107 -15.42 2.07 -15.25
CA GLY A 107 -16.72 2.34 -15.89
C GLY A 107 -17.37 3.57 -15.25
N ASP A 108 -18.59 3.42 -14.74
CA ASP A 108 -19.30 4.50 -14.03
C ASP A 108 -18.98 4.57 -12.53
N ARG A 109 -18.19 3.62 -12.00
CA ARG A 109 -17.84 3.56 -10.58
C ARG A 109 -16.51 4.25 -10.33
N GLN A 110 -16.45 5.06 -9.27
CA GLN A 110 -15.19 5.51 -8.72
C GLN A 110 -14.69 4.49 -7.70
N VAL A 111 -13.46 4.05 -7.87
CA VAL A 111 -12.78 3.12 -6.98
C VAL A 111 -11.57 3.84 -6.41
N GLN A 112 -11.37 3.69 -5.11
CA GLN A 112 -10.17 4.11 -4.44
C GLN A 112 -9.28 2.90 -4.20
N LEU A 113 -8.07 2.94 -4.76
CA LEU A 113 -7.05 1.94 -4.50
C LEU A 113 -6.28 2.36 -3.25
N LEU A 114 -6.19 1.47 -2.28
CA LEU A 114 -5.42 1.61 -1.06
C LEU A 114 -4.37 0.51 -1.02
N ARG A 115 -3.14 0.86 -0.68
CA ARG A 115 -2.13 -0.11 -0.27
C ARG A 115 -2.38 -0.49 1.19
N VAL A 116 -2.22 -1.76 1.52
CA VAL A 116 -2.20 -2.21 2.92
C VAL A 116 -0.74 -2.19 3.37
N VAL A 117 -0.42 -1.35 4.35
CA VAL A 117 0.97 -1.00 4.72
C VAL A 117 1.79 -2.25 5.03
N GLU A 118 1.22 -3.18 5.79
CA GLU A 118 1.84 -4.42 6.26
C GLU A 118 2.17 -5.38 5.11
N GLY A 119 1.41 -5.32 4.02
CA GLY A 119 1.62 -6.16 2.83
C GLY A 119 2.61 -5.59 1.83
N GLY A 120 3.21 -4.42 2.09
CA GLY A 120 4.15 -3.78 1.18
C GLY A 120 3.53 -3.59 -0.21
N GLY A 121 4.21 -4.08 -1.24
CA GLY A 121 3.72 -4.09 -2.63
C GLY A 121 2.85 -5.31 -2.99
N SER A 122 2.46 -6.15 -2.03
CA SER A 122 1.74 -7.42 -2.28
C SER A 122 0.27 -7.40 -1.86
N LEU A 123 -0.21 -6.39 -1.13
CA LEU A 123 -1.62 -6.29 -0.71
C LEU A 123 -2.21 -4.92 -0.99
N PHE A 124 -3.37 -4.94 -1.65
CA PHE A 124 -4.14 -3.75 -1.97
C PHE A 124 -5.62 -3.97 -1.69
N ALA A 125 -6.35 -2.88 -1.50
CA ALA A 125 -7.80 -2.86 -1.45
C ALA A 125 -8.35 -1.90 -2.51
N ALA A 126 -9.31 -2.37 -3.30
CA ALA A 126 -10.11 -1.56 -4.20
C ALA A 126 -11.44 -1.25 -3.52
N VAL A 127 -11.55 -0.05 -2.93
CA VAL A 127 -12.72 0.40 -2.17
C VAL A 127 -13.64 1.20 -3.08
N PRO A 128 -14.90 0.78 -3.30
CA PRO A 128 -15.88 1.60 -4.01
C PRO A 128 -16.09 2.92 -3.27
N ARG A 129 -16.06 4.05 -3.99
CA ARG A 129 -16.45 5.34 -3.41
C ARG A 129 -17.90 5.63 -3.72
N THR A 130 -18.61 6.06 -2.68
CA THR A 130 -19.90 6.72 -2.80
C THR A 130 -19.74 8.23 -2.59
N PRO A 131 -20.64 9.08 -3.14
CA PRO A 131 -20.54 10.54 -3.02
C PRO A 131 -20.49 11.07 -1.58
N ASP A 132 -21.00 10.29 -0.63
CA ASP A 132 -21.13 10.58 0.81
C ASP A 132 -19.90 10.14 1.63
N MET A 133 -18.96 9.37 1.06
CA MET A 133 -17.72 9.03 1.76
C MET A 133 -16.84 10.28 1.93
N LYS A 134 -16.59 10.67 3.20
CA LYS A 134 -15.59 11.70 3.54
C LYS A 134 -14.20 11.25 3.09
N SER A 135 -13.35 12.18 2.64
CA SER A 135 -12.08 11.89 1.98
C SER A 135 -11.01 11.21 2.85
N ASP A 136 -11.20 11.16 4.16
CA ASP A 136 -10.11 10.91 5.11
C ASP A 136 -10.39 9.73 6.06
N GLN A 137 -11.54 9.06 5.92
CA GLN A 137 -11.89 7.89 6.73
C GLN A 137 -11.65 6.62 5.92
N TYR A 138 -10.58 5.93 6.28
CA TYR A 138 -10.23 4.63 5.70
C TYR A 138 -10.46 3.56 6.76
N ALA A 139 -11.43 2.68 6.52
CA ALA A 139 -11.63 1.53 7.38
C ALA A 139 -10.46 0.55 7.19
N GLY A 140 -9.89 0.07 8.30
CA GLY A 140 -8.83 -0.94 8.28
C GLY A 140 -9.32 -2.38 8.12
N ARG A 141 -10.57 -2.58 7.71
CA ARG A 141 -11.18 -3.90 7.49
C ARG A 141 -11.72 -3.97 6.07
N TYR A 142 -11.19 -4.89 5.28
CA TYR A 142 -11.49 -5.06 3.86
C TYR A 142 -12.19 -6.39 3.64
N GLU A 143 -13.48 -6.35 3.29
CA GLU A 143 -14.30 -7.53 3.03
C GLU A 143 -14.71 -7.54 1.56
N GLY A 144 -14.44 -8.64 0.84
CA GLY A 144 -14.69 -8.68 -0.59
C GLY A 144 -14.03 -9.84 -1.33
N ARG A 145 -13.96 -9.74 -2.65
CA ARG A 145 -13.33 -10.75 -3.50
C ARG A 145 -11.83 -10.52 -3.57
N ALA A 146 -11.05 -11.51 -3.15
CA ALA A 146 -9.61 -11.51 -3.40
C ALA A 146 -9.31 -11.86 -4.86
N ARG A 147 -8.52 -11.02 -5.54
CA ARG A 147 -8.04 -11.26 -6.90
C ARG A 147 -6.53 -11.16 -6.95
N ARG A 148 -5.89 -12.05 -7.69
CA ARG A 148 -4.44 -11.98 -7.91
C ARG A 148 -4.11 -10.73 -8.72
N LEU A 149 -3.06 -10.02 -8.34
CA LEU A 149 -2.66 -8.78 -9.02
C LEU A 149 -2.36 -9.02 -10.50
N SER A 150 -1.65 -10.11 -10.84
CA SER A 150 -1.38 -10.51 -12.22
C SER A 150 -2.62 -10.83 -13.06
N SER A 151 -3.76 -11.11 -12.41
CA SER A 151 -5.03 -11.37 -13.09
C SER A 151 -5.90 -10.12 -13.28
N THR A 152 -5.52 -8.99 -12.68
CA THR A 152 -6.24 -7.72 -12.86
C THR A 152 -5.64 -6.89 -13.98
N ARG A 153 -6.51 -6.24 -14.77
CA ARG A 153 -6.11 -5.25 -15.78
C ARG A 153 -5.45 -4.01 -15.15
N MET A 154 -5.61 -3.83 -13.84
CA MET A 154 -5.07 -2.68 -13.12
C MET A 154 -3.57 -2.79 -12.83
N LEU A 155 -2.95 -3.97 -12.93
CA LEU A 155 -1.56 -4.17 -12.48
C LEU A 155 -0.59 -3.15 -13.07
N GLN A 156 -0.57 -2.99 -14.40
CA GLN A 156 0.33 -2.03 -15.07
C GLN A 156 0.11 -0.59 -14.60
N TRP A 157 -1.16 -0.22 -14.35
CA TRP A 157 -1.48 1.12 -13.84
C TRP A 157 -1.04 1.28 -12.38
N ILE A 158 -1.21 0.26 -11.53
CA ILE A 158 -0.74 0.28 -10.13
C ILE A 158 0.79 0.43 -10.11
N GLU A 159 1.49 -0.39 -10.91
CA GLU A 159 2.96 -0.32 -11.05
C GLU A 159 3.41 1.09 -11.44
N GLN A 160 2.82 1.65 -12.50
CA GLN A 160 3.15 2.99 -12.96
C GLN A 160 2.83 4.06 -11.90
N TYR A 161 1.65 3.99 -11.28
CA TYR A 161 1.23 4.97 -10.27
C TYR A 161 2.19 5.04 -9.08
N TYR A 162 2.60 3.90 -8.54
CA TYR A 162 3.51 3.86 -7.40
C TYR A 162 4.96 4.18 -7.79
N ALA A 163 5.38 3.85 -9.01
CA ALA A 163 6.66 4.28 -9.55
C ALA A 163 6.72 5.81 -9.70
N ASP A 164 5.68 6.43 -10.26
CA ASP A 164 5.60 7.88 -10.48
C ASP A 164 5.53 8.66 -9.16
N LEU A 165 4.86 8.12 -8.14
CA LEU A 165 4.84 8.71 -6.79
C LEU A 165 6.19 8.60 -6.07
N GLY A 166 7.08 7.71 -6.50
CA GLY A 166 8.35 7.46 -5.82
C GLY A 166 8.19 6.93 -4.39
N VAL A 167 7.14 6.13 -4.14
CA VAL A 167 6.89 5.56 -2.80
C VAL A 167 8.01 4.60 -2.44
N SER A 168 8.61 4.82 -1.26
CA SER A 168 9.58 3.91 -0.68
C SER A 168 9.00 3.13 0.48
N GLU A 169 9.48 1.90 0.64
CA GLU A 169 9.26 1.04 1.79
C GLU A 169 10.52 1.02 2.64
N SER A 170 10.37 1.25 3.95
CA SER A 170 11.46 1.16 4.91
C SER A 170 11.49 -0.24 5.52
N LEU A 171 12.51 -1.02 5.20
CA LEU A 171 12.74 -2.34 5.74
C LEU A 171 13.74 -2.25 6.90
N ASN A 172 13.32 -2.64 8.11
CA ASN A 172 14.25 -2.75 9.23
C ASN A 172 15.22 -3.90 8.99
N VAL A 173 16.51 -3.63 9.21
CA VAL A 173 17.60 -4.60 9.06
C VAL A 173 18.49 -4.50 10.29
N SER A 174 19.02 -5.62 10.76
CA SER A 174 20.04 -5.59 11.81
C SER A 174 21.34 -5.00 11.25
N VAL A 175 22.17 -4.48 12.14
CA VAL A 175 23.47 -3.89 11.77
C VAL A 175 24.37 -4.95 11.13
N GLU A 176 24.37 -6.16 11.69
CA GLU A 176 25.13 -7.32 11.22
C GLU A 176 24.63 -7.80 9.87
N ALA A 177 23.30 -7.87 9.68
CA ALA A 177 22.69 -8.25 8.42
C ALA A 177 23.01 -7.23 7.31
N LEU A 178 22.95 -5.94 7.61
CA LEU A 178 23.36 -4.88 6.68
C LEU A 178 24.84 -4.99 6.32
N ALA A 179 25.72 -5.16 7.30
CA ALA A 179 27.16 -5.30 7.08
C ALA A 179 27.49 -6.51 6.18
N ALA A 180 26.90 -7.67 6.46
CA ALA A 180 27.02 -8.86 5.61
C ALA A 180 26.40 -8.64 4.21
N GLY A 181 25.32 -7.86 4.13
CA GLY A 181 24.62 -7.55 2.89
C GLY A 181 25.41 -6.66 1.94
N LEU A 182 26.19 -5.70 2.45
CA LEU A 182 27.05 -4.84 1.63
C LEU A 182 28.10 -5.63 0.84
N GLY A 183 28.59 -6.75 1.38
CA GLY A 183 29.54 -7.63 0.68
C GLY A 183 28.89 -8.67 -0.24
N SER A 184 27.67 -9.11 0.06
CA SER A 184 26.99 -10.20 -0.66
C SER A 184 25.94 -9.73 -1.68
N GLY A 185 25.53 -8.46 -1.63
CA GLY A 185 24.45 -7.91 -2.45
C GLY A 185 23.05 -8.40 -2.04
N LYS A 186 22.89 -9.00 -0.86
CA LYS A 186 21.60 -9.44 -0.32
C LYS A 186 21.56 -9.19 1.18
N VAL A 187 20.46 -8.64 1.69
CA VAL A 187 20.27 -8.39 3.12
C VAL A 187 19.07 -9.15 3.64
N GLN A 188 19.19 -9.74 4.82
CA GLN A 188 18.07 -10.31 5.55
C GLN A 188 17.42 -9.22 6.40
N THR A 189 16.12 -9.00 6.22
CA THR A 189 15.32 -8.08 7.04
C THR A 189 15.04 -8.69 8.41
N GLU A 190 14.65 -7.85 9.37
CA GLU A 190 14.21 -8.34 10.69
C GLU A 190 12.97 -9.24 10.61
N THR A 191 12.17 -9.12 9.55
CA THR A 191 11.05 -10.01 9.25
C THR A 191 11.48 -11.37 8.68
N GLY A 192 12.79 -11.59 8.49
CA GLY A 192 13.37 -12.82 7.97
C GLY A 192 13.45 -12.89 6.44
N ALA A 193 12.90 -11.92 5.71
CA ALA A 193 12.93 -11.89 4.25
C ALA A 193 14.33 -11.56 3.74
N VAL A 194 14.80 -12.25 2.71
CA VAL A 194 16.08 -11.93 2.04
C VAL A 194 15.78 -11.10 0.80
N VAL A 195 16.25 -9.86 0.78
CA VAL A 195 16.06 -8.92 -0.33
C VAL A 195 17.39 -8.60 -0.98
N PRO A 196 17.43 -8.36 -2.31
CA PRO A 196 18.65 -7.84 -2.95
C PRO A 196 19.02 -6.48 -2.34
N LEU A 197 20.31 -6.17 -2.27
CA LEU A 197 20.83 -4.86 -1.89
C LEU A 197 21.51 -4.25 -3.12
N ALA A 198 20.83 -3.30 -3.77
CA ALA A 198 21.34 -2.62 -4.95
C ALA A 198 22.23 -1.43 -4.54
N ALA A 199 23.18 -1.08 -5.41
CA ALA A 199 24.13 0.02 -5.19
C ALA A 199 23.46 1.37 -4.90
N ASP A 200 22.30 1.62 -5.50
CA ASP A 200 21.53 2.87 -5.36
C ASP A 200 20.45 2.81 -4.27
N ASP A 201 20.27 1.68 -3.59
CA ASP A 201 19.35 1.60 -2.46
C ASP A 201 19.80 2.57 -1.35
N ARG A 202 18.83 3.23 -0.71
CA ARG A 202 19.11 4.17 0.39
C ARG A 202 19.11 3.44 1.72
N VAL A 203 20.14 3.69 2.51
CA VAL A 203 20.30 3.17 3.87
C VAL A 203 20.13 4.33 4.85
N SER A 204 19.24 4.14 5.83
CA SER A 204 19.11 5.00 6.99
C SER A 204 19.88 4.41 8.17
N LEU A 205 20.81 5.16 8.74
CA LEU A 205 21.49 4.80 9.97
C LEU A 205 21.10 5.79 11.06
N SER A 206 20.39 5.33 12.09
CA SER A 206 20.08 6.14 13.26
C SER A 206 21.02 5.81 14.40
N LEU A 207 21.70 6.82 14.94
CA LEU A 207 22.74 6.63 15.95
C LEU A 207 22.24 6.90 17.36
N ILE A 208 22.89 6.22 18.31
CA ILE A 208 22.90 6.58 19.72
C ILE A 208 23.88 7.75 19.89
N VAL A 209 23.34 8.92 20.25
CA VAL A 209 24.13 10.11 20.54
C VAL A 209 23.96 10.44 22.02
N GLU A 210 25.06 10.37 22.76
CA GLU A 210 25.08 10.68 24.20
C GLU A 210 24.88 12.18 24.47
N ASP A 211 25.36 13.00 23.54
CA ASP A 211 25.37 14.44 23.64
C ASP A 211 24.00 15.03 23.32
N VAL A 212 23.53 15.94 24.17
CA VAL A 212 22.25 16.64 23.98
C VAL A 212 22.45 17.94 23.23
N ARG A 213 21.45 18.32 22.43
CA ARG A 213 21.42 19.63 21.77
C ARG A 213 20.80 20.65 22.70
N LEU A 214 21.55 21.70 23.02
CA LEU A 214 21.09 22.86 23.77
C LEU A 214 20.70 23.96 22.78
N GLN A 215 19.48 24.48 22.91
CA GLN A 215 19.01 25.64 22.16
C GLN A 215 18.71 26.77 23.14
N LEU A 216 19.44 27.88 23.04
CA LEU A 216 19.31 29.04 23.90
C LEU A 216 18.72 30.20 23.09
N GLY A 217 17.48 30.57 23.40
CA GLY A 217 16.71 31.56 22.69
C GLY A 217 17.34 32.95 22.73
N ARG A 218 17.51 33.58 21.56
CA ARG A 218 18.18 34.88 21.42
C ARG A 218 17.43 36.04 22.08
N LYS A 219 16.15 35.88 22.43
CA LYS A 219 15.40 36.88 23.19
C LYS A 219 15.71 36.85 24.69
N SER A 220 16.12 35.70 25.21
CA SER A 220 16.52 35.53 26.62
C SER A 220 18.03 35.63 26.80
N PHE A 221 18.80 35.22 25.79
CA PHE A 221 20.24 35.34 25.74
C PHE A 221 20.59 36.23 24.55
N THR A 222 20.70 37.54 24.78
CA THR A 222 20.86 38.50 23.67
C THR A 222 22.19 38.33 22.95
N ARG A 223 23.28 38.07 23.69
CA ARG A 223 24.63 37.90 23.13
C ARG A 223 25.09 36.46 23.20
N ARG A 224 25.87 36.05 22.20
CA ARG A 224 26.52 34.73 22.13
C ARG A 224 27.35 34.42 23.40
N ALA A 225 28.06 35.41 23.92
CA ALA A 225 28.86 35.27 25.14
C ALA A 225 28.00 34.95 26.38
N ASP A 226 26.80 35.55 26.50
CA ASP A 226 25.90 35.30 27.62
C ASP A 226 25.35 33.86 27.56
N ALA A 227 25.00 33.39 26.35
CA ALA A 227 24.57 32.01 26.12
C ALA A 227 25.70 31.01 26.44
N ARG A 228 26.93 31.28 25.99
CA ARG A 228 28.10 30.45 26.28
C ARG A 228 28.36 30.36 27.79
N ALA A 229 28.37 31.48 28.49
CA ALA A 229 28.58 31.51 29.94
C ALA A 229 27.52 30.71 30.70
N ALA A 230 26.26 30.75 30.25
CA ALA A 230 25.19 29.95 30.84
C ALA A 230 25.38 28.43 30.65
N VAL A 231 25.86 28.02 29.47
CA VAL A 231 26.19 26.60 29.19
C VAL A 231 27.42 26.16 30.00
N GLU A 232 28.46 26.98 30.07
CA GLU A 232 29.68 26.73 30.84
C GLU A 232 29.38 26.59 32.35
N ALA A 233 28.46 27.42 32.87
CA ALA A 233 28.00 27.33 34.26
C ALA A 233 27.31 26.00 34.60
N LEU A 234 26.90 25.19 33.61
CA LEU A 234 26.38 23.84 33.88
C LEU A 234 27.46 22.87 34.34
N GLY A 235 28.74 23.12 34.01
CA GLY A 235 29.87 22.28 34.40
C GLY A 235 29.98 20.96 33.62
N PHE A 236 29.34 20.86 32.45
CA PHE A 236 29.47 19.70 31.57
C PHE A 236 30.34 20.04 30.35
N PRO A 237 31.08 19.06 29.80
CA PRO A 237 31.76 19.24 28.53
C PRO A 237 30.77 19.64 27.44
N PHE A 238 31.11 20.68 26.68
CA PHE A 238 30.28 21.20 25.61
C PHE A 238 31.08 21.56 24.36
N TYR A 239 30.36 21.59 23.24
CA TYR A 239 30.84 22.03 21.94
C TYR A 239 29.99 23.22 21.47
N GLU A 240 30.68 24.22 20.95
CA GLU A 240 30.10 25.39 20.35
C GLU A 240 30.51 25.45 18.87
N PRO A 241 29.57 25.42 17.91
CA PRO A 241 29.89 25.64 16.50
C PRO A 241 30.49 27.02 16.26
N GLU A 242 31.40 27.09 15.29
CA GLU A 242 31.97 28.36 14.84
C GLU A 242 30.89 29.26 14.24
N GLU A 243 30.07 28.70 13.35
CA GLU A 243 28.93 29.38 12.69
C GLU A 243 27.61 29.15 13.44
N GLN A 244 26.86 30.22 13.68
CA GLN A 244 25.57 30.19 14.38
C GLN A 244 24.55 31.12 13.72
N ASP A 245 24.13 30.80 12.51
CA ASP A 245 23.32 31.69 11.68
C ASP A 245 21.81 31.66 12.01
N ASN A 246 21.41 30.80 12.95
CA ASN A 246 20.01 30.70 13.34
C ASN A 246 19.54 31.99 14.03
N ALA A 247 18.58 32.68 13.42
CA ALA A 247 18.05 33.95 13.93
C ALA A 247 17.25 33.82 15.24
N LYS A 248 16.86 32.62 15.66
CA LYS A 248 16.00 32.40 16.84
C LYS A 248 16.79 32.01 18.09
N PHE A 249 17.86 31.23 17.96
CA PHE A 249 18.61 30.70 19.09
C PHE A 249 20.09 30.52 18.79
N TYR A 250 20.89 30.45 19.86
CA TYR A 250 22.23 29.87 19.83
C TYR A 250 22.15 28.36 20.07
N GLN A 251 23.02 27.59 19.43
CA GLN A 251 23.04 26.14 19.49
C GLN A 251 24.37 25.63 20.05
N PHE A 252 24.28 24.71 21.01
CA PHE A 252 25.43 24.02 21.60
C PHE A 252 25.13 22.52 21.70
N TRP A 253 26.18 21.72 21.88
CA TRP A 253 26.06 20.31 22.25
C TRP A 253 26.75 20.12 23.58
N ALA A 254 26.17 19.33 24.48
CA ALA A 254 26.76 19.06 25.79
C ALA A 254 26.57 17.61 26.21
N ARG A 255 27.51 17.09 26.99
CA ARG A 255 27.40 15.75 27.57
C ARG A 255 26.76 15.82 28.94
N ILE A 256 25.42 15.76 28.96
CA ILE A 256 24.62 15.84 30.19
C ILE A 256 23.98 14.48 30.45
N PRO A 257 24.34 13.81 31.57
CA PRO A 257 23.71 12.56 32.02
C PRO A 257 22.18 12.70 32.06
N GLU A 258 21.45 11.66 31.67
CA GLU A 258 20.00 11.71 31.48
C GLU A 258 19.24 12.15 32.74
N ASP A 259 19.67 11.66 33.90
CA ASP A 259 19.16 11.99 35.22
C ASP A 259 19.41 13.46 35.62
N GLN A 260 20.40 14.12 35.01
CA GLN A 260 20.77 15.51 35.30
C GLN A 260 20.18 16.53 34.31
N ARG A 261 19.56 16.07 33.21
CA ARG A 261 18.99 16.96 32.17
C ARG A 261 17.89 17.86 32.70
N GLY A 262 17.05 17.37 33.61
CA GLY A 262 15.99 18.17 34.24
C GLY A 262 16.54 19.34 35.05
N ALA A 263 17.55 19.07 35.89
CA ALA A 263 18.23 20.08 36.70
C ALA A 263 18.99 21.09 35.84
N ALA A 264 19.70 20.62 34.80
CA ALA A 264 20.39 21.49 33.85
C ALA A 264 19.41 22.43 33.14
N ARG A 265 18.25 21.92 32.69
CA ARG A 265 17.20 22.75 32.07
C ARG A 265 16.66 23.80 33.05
N ALA A 266 16.40 23.42 34.29
CA ALA A 266 15.94 24.35 35.33
C ALA A 266 16.97 25.46 35.58
N LYS A 267 18.27 25.10 35.66
CA LYS A 267 19.37 26.03 35.85
C LYS A 267 19.50 27.03 34.68
N LEU A 268 19.42 26.55 33.44
CA LEU A 268 19.47 27.43 32.25
C LEU A 268 18.29 28.40 32.16
N ASN A 269 17.13 28.04 32.72
CA ASN A 269 15.92 28.88 32.68
C ASN A 269 15.68 29.68 33.97
N ALA A 270 16.58 29.59 34.96
CA ALA A 270 16.42 30.28 36.22
C ALA A 270 16.44 31.80 36.02
N GLY A 271 15.40 32.49 36.47
CA GLY A 271 15.28 33.94 36.36
C GLY A 271 14.88 34.47 34.98
N LEU A 272 14.52 33.59 34.03
CA LEU A 272 13.98 33.99 32.72
C LEU A 272 12.46 34.04 32.75
N GLU A 273 11.86 35.01 32.04
CA GLU A 273 10.42 35.01 31.77
C GLU A 273 10.05 33.77 30.95
N GLN A 274 9.23 32.90 31.52
CA GLN A 274 8.71 31.74 30.81
C GLN A 274 7.54 32.19 29.95
N ALA A 275 7.68 32.02 28.63
CA ALA A 275 6.53 32.14 27.74
C ALA A 275 5.54 31.00 28.03
N ASP A 276 4.24 31.27 27.92
CA ASP A 276 3.14 30.30 28.09
C ASP A 276 3.22 29.08 27.13
N SER A 277 4.18 29.09 26.20
CA SER A 277 4.49 27.96 25.31
C SER A 277 5.99 27.92 24.98
N PRO A 278 6.59 26.72 24.86
CA PRO A 278 8.00 26.58 24.50
C PRO A 278 8.26 27.11 23.09
N GLN A 279 8.78 28.34 23.01
CA GLN A 279 9.23 28.94 21.76
C GLN A 279 10.74 28.80 21.66
N ALA A 280 11.24 28.37 20.50
CA ALA A 280 12.68 28.24 20.25
C ALA A 280 13.46 29.56 20.42
N SER A 281 12.77 30.71 20.47
CA SER A 281 13.36 32.05 20.65
C SER A 281 13.46 32.53 22.11
N HIS A 282 12.81 31.85 23.07
CA HIS A 282 12.80 32.23 24.49
C HIS A 282 13.29 31.07 25.38
N GLY A 283 14.03 31.40 26.44
CA GLY A 283 14.55 30.43 27.39
C GLY A 283 15.61 29.50 26.80
N ALA A 284 15.77 28.35 27.42
CA ALA A 284 16.67 27.29 26.98
C ALA A 284 15.96 25.93 26.93
N VAL A 285 16.22 25.17 25.88
CA VAL A 285 15.68 23.83 25.69
C VAL A 285 16.82 22.83 25.54
N ILE A 286 16.67 21.68 26.19
CA ILE A 286 17.55 20.53 26.07
C ILE A 286 16.80 19.48 25.25
N LEU A 287 17.34 19.16 24.08
CA LEU A 287 16.77 18.17 23.17
C LEU A 287 17.67 16.92 23.14
N PRO A 288 17.10 15.71 23.23
CA PRO A 288 17.87 14.49 23.03
C PRO A 288 18.64 14.54 21.71
N GLY A 289 19.90 14.13 21.74
CA GLY A 289 20.69 13.96 20.52
C GLY A 289 20.10 12.83 19.68
N SER A 290 19.93 13.10 18.39
CA SER A 290 19.74 12.06 17.39
C SER A 290 20.53 12.46 16.15
N ALA A 291 21.17 11.49 15.52
CA ALA A 291 21.81 11.66 14.23
C ALA A 291 21.29 10.54 13.33
N THR A 292 20.62 10.92 12.25
CA THR A 292 20.16 9.99 11.22
C THR A 292 20.86 10.35 9.92
N PHE A 293 21.51 9.37 9.32
CA PHE A 293 22.23 9.51 8.06
C PHE A 293 21.49 8.76 6.96
N TRP A 294 21.36 9.38 5.80
CA TRP A 294 20.80 8.76 4.60
C TRP A 294 21.91 8.61 3.56
N ILE A 295 22.31 7.38 3.29
CA ILE A 295 23.52 7.03 2.54
C ILE A 295 23.14 6.03 1.45
N LYS A 296 23.74 6.10 0.25
CA LYS A 296 23.53 5.01 -0.73
C LYS A 296 24.31 3.78 -0.29
N ALA A 297 23.77 2.58 -0.54
CA ALA A 297 24.45 1.34 -0.20
C ALA A 297 25.87 1.26 -0.80
N SER A 298 26.07 1.76 -2.02
CA SER A 298 27.40 1.82 -2.68
C SER A 298 28.44 2.72 -2.01
N GLU A 299 28.01 3.65 -1.17
CA GLU A 299 28.87 4.61 -0.48
C GLU A 299 29.18 4.18 0.96
N LEU A 300 28.45 3.18 1.45
CA LEU A 300 28.60 2.61 2.77
C LEU A 300 29.57 1.43 2.71
N ARG A 301 30.65 1.50 3.48
CA ARG A 301 31.67 0.46 3.57
C ARG A 301 31.70 -0.13 4.98
N VAL A 302 32.16 -1.37 5.06
CA VAL A 302 32.43 -2.05 6.33
C VAL A 302 33.93 -2.09 6.55
N GLU A 303 34.37 -1.52 7.67
CA GLU A 303 35.77 -1.49 8.09
C GLU A 303 35.88 -1.99 9.53
N GLY A 304 36.24 -3.26 9.70
CA GLY A 304 36.17 -3.94 10.99
C GLY A 304 34.73 -3.91 11.54
N ASP A 305 34.58 -3.42 12.76
CA ASP A 305 33.28 -3.30 13.46
C ASP A 305 32.63 -1.92 13.27
N SER A 306 32.86 -1.29 12.11
CA SER A 306 32.36 0.05 11.82
C SER A 306 31.86 0.20 10.40
N PHE A 307 30.87 1.09 10.24
CA PHE A 307 30.50 1.62 8.94
C PHE A 307 31.34 2.85 8.62
N SER A 308 31.79 2.96 7.37
CA SER A 308 32.45 4.17 6.86
C SER A 308 31.78 4.72 5.61
N PHE A 309 31.73 6.05 5.49
CA PHE A 309 31.20 6.78 4.33
C PHE A 309 31.70 8.23 4.31
N GLU A 310 31.64 8.87 3.14
CA GLU A 310 32.11 10.25 2.96
C GLU A 310 31.13 11.29 3.54
N GLU A 311 31.67 12.29 4.23
CA GLU A 311 30.93 13.43 4.75
C GLU A 311 30.42 14.33 3.62
N ARG A 312 29.13 14.69 3.68
CA ARG A 312 28.53 15.69 2.79
C ARG A 312 28.14 16.97 3.54
N PRO A 313 28.12 18.12 2.85
CA PRO A 313 27.58 19.35 3.42
C PRO A 313 26.17 19.15 3.98
N GLY A 314 25.92 19.66 5.19
CA GLY A 314 24.63 19.57 5.86
C GLY A 314 24.36 18.26 6.61
N MET A 315 25.29 17.30 6.65
CA MET A 315 25.16 16.14 7.51
C MET A 315 25.29 16.50 9.00
N PRO A 316 24.53 15.85 9.90
CA PRO A 316 24.71 16.04 11.33
C PRO A 316 26.07 15.50 11.79
N PRO A 317 26.67 16.04 12.87
CA PRO A 317 27.89 15.47 13.43
C PRO A 317 27.62 14.04 13.90
N VAL A 318 28.55 13.11 13.63
CA VAL A 318 28.50 11.71 14.10
C VAL A 318 28.67 11.56 15.62
N GLY A 319 28.92 12.66 16.33
CA GLY A 319 29.08 12.73 17.77
C GLY A 319 30.34 13.48 18.18
N PHE A 320 30.58 13.53 19.49
CA PHE A 320 31.70 14.24 20.07
C PHE A 320 32.57 13.33 20.94
N MET A 321 33.86 13.62 21.00
CA MET A 321 34.78 13.08 21.98
C MET A 321 35.06 14.13 23.06
N VAL A 322 35.19 13.69 24.31
CA VAL A 322 35.62 14.57 25.40
C VAL A 322 37.14 14.66 25.37
N LYS A 323 37.68 15.88 25.31
CA LYS A 323 39.10 16.16 25.45
C LYS A 323 39.26 17.44 26.26
N ASP A 324 40.05 17.38 27.34
CA ASP A 324 40.34 18.53 28.21
C ASP A 324 39.07 19.28 28.64
N ASP A 325 38.04 18.55 29.10
CA ASP A 325 36.70 19.04 29.49
C ASP A 325 35.90 19.77 28.40
N ALA A 326 36.33 19.70 27.14
CA ALA A 326 35.57 20.18 25.99
C ALA A 326 35.05 19.01 25.15
N LEU A 327 33.92 19.22 24.48
CA LEU A 327 33.50 18.33 23.40
C LEU A 327 34.16 18.78 22.11
N LEU A 328 34.89 17.86 21.48
CA LEU A 328 35.43 18.03 20.14
C LEU A 328 34.66 17.11 19.19
N PRO A 329 34.29 17.57 17.98
CA PRO A 329 33.73 16.69 16.97
C PRO A 329 34.66 15.48 16.79
N LEU A 330 34.09 14.27 16.75
CA LEU A 330 34.86 13.04 16.51
C LEU A 330 35.78 13.24 15.28
N ALA A 331 37.06 12.90 15.46
CA ALA A 331 38.11 13.20 14.49
C ALA A 331 37.76 12.61 13.12
N ARG A 332 37.69 13.49 12.12
CA ARG A 332 37.53 13.15 10.70
C ARG A 332 38.89 12.76 10.16
N LYS A 333 39.02 11.56 9.62
CA LYS A 333 40.18 11.24 8.79
C LYS A 333 39.75 11.41 7.34
N ASP A 334 40.36 12.35 6.63
CA ASP A 334 40.13 12.57 5.19
C ASP A 334 38.64 12.76 4.80
N ARG A 335 37.84 13.40 5.67
CA ARG A 335 36.38 13.61 5.50
C ARG A 335 35.55 12.33 5.44
N ILE A 336 36.06 11.23 5.97
CA ILE A 336 35.33 9.96 6.12
C ILE A 336 34.82 9.85 7.55
N TYR A 337 33.53 9.55 7.69
CA TYR A 337 32.94 9.15 8.95
C TYR A 337 33.19 7.68 9.22
N HIS A 338 33.53 7.35 10.47
CA HIS A 338 33.58 5.97 10.97
C HIS A 338 32.61 5.84 12.14
N ILE A 339 31.63 4.95 12.00
CA ILE A 339 30.58 4.71 12.98
C ILE A 339 30.66 3.26 13.42
N GLY A 340 31.12 3.02 14.65
CA GLY A 340 31.12 1.68 15.23
C GLY A 340 29.70 1.11 15.33
N PHE A 341 29.54 -0.18 15.06
CA PHE A 341 28.25 -0.87 15.06
C PHE A 341 27.47 -0.70 16.36
N ALA A 342 28.15 -0.72 17.51
CA ALA A 342 27.56 -0.50 18.83
C ALA A 342 26.89 0.88 19.01
N ARG A 343 27.20 1.85 18.14
CA ARG A 343 26.58 3.19 18.16
C ARG A 343 25.37 3.30 17.24
N VAL A 344 25.11 2.30 16.39
CA VAL A 344 23.95 2.29 15.50
C VAL A 344 22.77 1.74 16.29
N ARG A 345 21.78 2.60 16.54
CA ARG A 345 20.53 2.23 17.22
C ARG A 345 19.64 1.38 16.31
N SER A 346 19.54 1.77 15.05
CA SER A 346 18.74 1.07 14.06
C SER A 346 19.26 1.36 12.65
N ALA A 347 19.17 0.34 11.79
CA ALA A 347 19.43 0.46 10.37
C ALA A 347 18.16 0.15 9.59
N GLN A 348 17.90 0.93 8.55
CA GLN A 348 16.76 0.71 7.65
C GLN A 348 17.22 0.78 6.21
N LEU A 349 16.69 -0.12 5.40
CA LEU A 349 16.83 -0.07 3.95
C LEU A 349 15.56 0.55 3.36
N GLU A 350 15.70 1.69 2.70
CA GLU A 350 14.64 2.26 1.88
C GLU A 350 14.71 1.66 0.47
N LYS A 351 13.68 0.90 0.11
CA LYS A 351 13.51 0.36 -1.24
C LYS A 351 12.37 1.07 -1.93
N SER A 352 12.48 1.32 -3.23
CA SER A 352 11.30 1.66 -4.01
C SER A 352 10.27 0.55 -3.89
N LEU A 353 9.01 0.93 -3.69
CA LEU A 353 7.91 -0.01 -3.64
C LEU A 353 7.82 -0.75 -4.98
N VAL A 354 7.97 -2.07 -4.95
CA VAL A 354 7.75 -2.93 -6.11
C VAL A 354 6.43 -3.66 -5.93
N VAL A 355 5.50 -3.43 -6.86
CA VAL A 355 4.22 -4.15 -6.88
C VAL A 355 4.49 -5.60 -7.23
N ASN A 356 4.09 -6.52 -6.36
CA ASN A 356 4.28 -7.95 -6.56
C ASN A 356 3.12 -8.52 -7.39
N PRO A 357 3.34 -9.01 -8.63
CA PRO A 357 2.27 -9.55 -9.46
C PRO A 357 1.55 -10.76 -8.84
N ASN A 358 2.24 -11.48 -7.95
CA ASN A 358 1.67 -12.63 -7.25
C ASN A 358 0.88 -12.24 -6.00
N GLY A 359 0.91 -10.97 -5.59
CA GLY A 359 0.09 -10.45 -4.51
C GLY A 359 -1.39 -10.37 -4.85
N TYR A 360 -2.16 -9.77 -3.95
CA TYR A 360 -3.61 -9.72 -4.04
C TYR A 360 -4.16 -8.31 -3.93
N ILE A 361 -5.28 -8.11 -4.62
CA ILE A 361 -6.17 -6.98 -4.42
C ILE A 361 -7.53 -7.49 -3.92
N ILE A 362 -8.03 -6.90 -2.84
CA ILE A 362 -9.38 -7.17 -2.34
C ILE A 362 -10.32 -6.15 -2.97
N ASN A 363 -11.21 -6.62 -3.83
CA ASN A 363 -12.32 -5.81 -4.35
C ASN A 363 -13.40 -5.75 -3.27
N VAL A 364 -13.38 -4.65 -2.51
CA VAL A 364 -14.27 -4.47 -1.36
C VAL A 364 -15.73 -4.39 -1.83
N ASP A 365 -16.62 -4.98 -1.02
CA ASP A 365 -18.06 -5.12 -1.27
C ASP A 365 -18.45 -6.02 -2.47
N GLU A 366 -17.50 -6.70 -3.10
CA GLU A 366 -17.78 -7.70 -4.15
C GLU A 366 -18.23 -9.03 -3.54
N LYS A 367 -19.51 -9.15 -3.16
CA LYS A 367 -20.09 -10.37 -2.57
C LYS A 367 -20.41 -11.45 -3.60
N PRO A 368 -20.38 -12.76 -3.26
CA PRO A 368 -20.77 -13.84 -4.17
C PRO A 368 -22.16 -13.61 -4.81
N SER A 369 -23.16 -13.26 -4.00
CA SER A 369 -24.53 -12.93 -4.43
C SER A 369 -24.61 -11.84 -5.51
N SER A 370 -23.67 -10.90 -5.54
CA SER A 370 -23.64 -9.83 -6.55
C SER A 370 -23.36 -10.35 -7.97
N HIS A 371 -22.85 -11.57 -8.11
CA HIS A 371 -22.54 -12.22 -9.40
C HIS A 371 -23.67 -13.12 -9.93
N ARG A 372 -24.89 -13.02 -9.38
CA ARG A 372 -26.04 -13.82 -9.85
C ARG A 372 -26.30 -13.68 -11.34
N VAL A 373 -26.18 -12.47 -11.89
CA VAL A 373 -26.37 -12.22 -13.33
C VAL A 373 -25.30 -12.94 -14.16
N ALA A 374 -24.04 -12.94 -13.70
CA ALA A 374 -22.96 -13.66 -14.37
C ALA A 374 -23.23 -15.17 -14.40
N MET A 375 -23.70 -15.75 -13.30
CA MET A 375 -24.11 -17.16 -13.25
C MET A 375 -25.26 -17.47 -14.22
N LEU A 376 -26.30 -16.64 -14.26
CA LEU A 376 -27.43 -16.84 -15.17
C LEU A 376 -27.00 -16.78 -16.64
N LEU A 377 -26.15 -15.81 -16.99
CA LEU A 377 -25.59 -15.69 -18.33
C LEU A 377 -24.68 -16.89 -18.69
N TRP A 378 -23.88 -17.37 -17.73
CA TRP A 378 -23.05 -18.56 -17.92
C TRP A 378 -23.91 -19.81 -18.19
N LEU A 379 -24.99 -20.01 -17.44
CA LEU A 379 -25.94 -21.10 -17.67
C LEU A 379 -26.66 -20.98 -19.03
N ALA A 380 -27.04 -19.76 -19.44
CA ALA A 380 -27.64 -19.53 -20.74
C ALA A 380 -26.66 -19.85 -21.89
N ALA A 381 -25.40 -19.43 -21.77
CA ALA A 381 -24.35 -19.79 -22.72
C ALA A 381 -24.14 -21.31 -22.76
N LEU A 382 -24.14 -21.99 -21.60
CA LEU A 382 -23.98 -23.44 -21.50
C LEU A 382 -25.10 -24.18 -22.23
N LEU A 383 -26.35 -23.74 -22.04
CA LEU A 383 -27.51 -24.30 -22.71
C LEU A 383 -27.41 -24.13 -24.24
N VAL A 384 -27.06 -22.93 -24.70
CA VAL A 384 -26.91 -22.64 -26.14
C VAL A 384 -25.80 -23.49 -26.76
N VAL A 385 -24.65 -23.60 -26.10
CA VAL A 385 -23.54 -24.47 -26.55
C VAL A 385 -24.00 -25.91 -26.60
N GLY A 386 -24.61 -26.43 -25.54
CA GLY A 386 -25.10 -27.80 -25.45
C GLY A 386 -26.09 -28.16 -26.58
N LEU A 387 -27.04 -27.27 -26.88
CA LEU A 387 -28.00 -27.47 -27.97
C LEU A 387 -27.33 -27.51 -29.35
N ASN A 388 -26.31 -26.68 -29.57
CA ASN A 388 -25.57 -26.66 -30.84
C ASN A 388 -24.64 -27.86 -31.00
N VAL A 389 -23.97 -28.30 -29.92
CA VAL A 389 -23.20 -29.55 -29.91
C VAL A 389 -24.09 -30.75 -30.22
N ALA A 390 -25.26 -30.86 -29.56
CA ALA A 390 -26.21 -31.93 -29.85
C ALA A 390 -26.69 -31.91 -31.31
N SER A 391 -26.97 -30.72 -31.85
CA SER A 391 -27.37 -30.54 -33.26
C SER A 391 -26.28 -31.00 -34.23
N LEU A 392 -25.01 -30.67 -33.95
CA LEU A 392 -23.86 -31.15 -34.72
C LEU A 392 -23.77 -32.67 -34.65
N VAL A 393 -23.81 -33.27 -33.45
CA VAL A 393 -23.73 -34.74 -33.28
C VAL A 393 -24.82 -35.45 -34.08
N VAL A 394 -26.07 -34.94 -34.06
CA VAL A 394 -27.16 -35.50 -34.87
C VAL A 394 -26.90 -35.35 -36.37
N TYR A 395 -26.39 -34.19 -36.82
CA TYR A 395 -26.03 -33.96 -38.22
C TYR A 395 -24.94 -34.96 -38.69
N TRP A 396 -23.88 -35.14 -37.89
CA TRP A 396 -22.80 -36.07 -38.21
C TRP A 396 -23.28 -37.52 -38.24
N ARG A 397 -24.11 -37.95 -37.26
CA ARG A 397 -24.70 -39.30 -37.24
C ARG A 397 -25.54 -39.57 -38.49
N ARG A 398 -26.38 -38.62 -38.90
CA ARG A 398 -27.22 -38.72 -40.12
C ARG A 398 -26.43 -38.74 -41.44
N ARG A 399 -25.16 -38.35 -41.42
CA ARG A 399 -24.28 -38.38 -42.60
C ARG A 399 -23.44 -39.67 -42.66
N ALA A 400 -23.26 -40.33 -41.53
CA ALA A 400 -22.49 -41.57 -41.40
C ALA A 400 -23.37 -42.84 -41.52
N SER A 401 -24.68 -42.72 -41.29
CA SER A 401 -25.71 -43.69 -41.70
C SER A 401 -26.15 -43.38 -43.12
#